data_AF-A0A1I1DL07-F1
#
_entry.id   AF-A0A1I1DL07-F1
#
_cell.length_a   1.000
_cell.length_b   1.000
_cell.length_c   1.000
_cell.angle_alpha   90.00
_cell.angle_beta   90.00
_cell.angle_gamma   90.00
#
_symmetry.space_group_name_H-M   'P 1'
#
loop_
_entity.id
_entity.type
_entity.pdbx_description
1 polymer ?
#
loop_
_entity_poly.entity_id
_entity_poly.type
_entity_poly.pdbx_seq_one_letter_code
_entity_poly.pdbx_strand_id
1 'polypeptide(L)' 'MQVHEVPHVDECHSIPAGLSMQKFHTRYGTERQCESALFAARWHHGWQCAHCGCKRFFLTPNGHGRQLWECFICGY' A
#
# COMPACT_ATOMS: atom_id res chain seq x y z
N MET A 1 -30.09 15.23 35.19
CA MET A 1 -28.96 15.62 34.32
C MET A 1 -28.33 14.33 33.81
N GLN A 2 -28.85 13.81 32.69
CA GLN A 2 -28.33 12.60 32.07
C GLN A 2 -27.24 13.02 31.10
N VAL A 3 -26.00 12.74 31.46
CA VAL A 3 -24.87 12.78 30.54
C VAL A 3 -25.09 11.66 29.53
N HIS A 4 -25.52 12.03 28.32
CA HIS A 4 -25.58 11.12 27.19
C HIS A 4 -24.15 10.85 26.75
N GLU A 5 -23.74 9.59 26.88
CA GLU A 5 -22.47 9.07 26.38
C GLU A 5 -22.47 9.20 24.85
N VAL A 6 -21.54 9.98 24.32
CA VAL A 6 -21.36 10.19 22.88
C VAL A 6 -20.94 8.85 22.28
N PRO A 7 -21.59 8.34 21.22
CA PRO A 7 -21.15 7.12 20.56
C PRO A 7 -19.71 7.32 20.10
N HIS A 8 -18.84 6.44 20.60
CA HIS A 8 -17.44 6.41 20.27
C HIS A 8 -17.27 6.32 18.74
N VAL A 9 -16.29 7.03 18.23
CA VAL A 9 -15.93 7.22 16.82
C VAL A 9 -15.76 5.90 16.03
N ASP A 10 -16.85 5.28 15.59
CA ASP A 10 -16.86 4.03 14.81
C ASP A 10 -17.42 4.20 13.39
N GLU A 11 -17.34 5.41 12.83
CA GLU A 11 -17.75 5.64 11.44
C GLU A 11 -16.61 6.14 10.55
N CYS A 12 -15.50 5.39 10.57
CA CYS A 12 -14.51 5.41 9.49
C CYS A 12 -14.67 4.14 8.64
N HIS A 13 -15.61 4.22 7.69
CA HIS A 13 -15.60 3.40 6.48
C HIS A 13 -14.21 3.55 5.81
N SER A 14 -13.43 2.54 5.46
CA SER A 14 -13.69 1.10 5.32
C SER A 14 -12.33 0.39 5.29
N ILE A 15 -11.94 -0.23 6.42
CA ILE A 15 -10.91 -1.28 6.43
C ILE A 15 -11.56 -2.56 5.86
N PRO A 16 -10.86 -3.39 5.06
CA PRO A 16 -11.40 -4.65 4.57
C PRO A 16 -12.07 -5.43 5.69
N ALA A 17 -13.33 -5.84 5.47
CA ALA A 17 -14.16 -6.47 6.49
C ALA A 17 -13.41 -7.66 7.11
N GLY A 18 -13.07 -7.56 8.40
CA GLY A 18 -12.32 -8.57 9.14
C GLY A 18 -10.92 -8.17 9.62
N LEU A 19 -10.43 -6.98 9.28
CA LEU A 19 -9.16 -6.46 9.82
C LEU A 19 -9.45 -5.37 10.88
N SER A 20 -8.94 -5.55 12.11
CA SER A 20 -9.04 -4.51 13.14
C SER A 20 -8.07 -3.37 12.85
N MET A 21 -8.34 -2.17 13.38
CA MET A 21 -7.45 -1.00 13.30
C MET A 21 -6.01 -1.33 13.70
N GLN A 22 -5.82 -2.08 14.80
CA GLN A 22 -4.50 -2.49 15.26
C GLN A 22 -3.78 -3.36 14.23
N LYS A 23 -4.46 -4.38 13.67
CA LYS A 23 -3.88 -5.25 12.65
C LYS A 23 -3.59 -4.51 11.35
N PHE A 24 -4.42 -3.51 11.00
CA PHE A 24 -4.18 -2.63 9.87
C PHE A 24 -2.90 -1.82 10.08
N HIS A 25 -2.76 -1.14 11.22
CA HIS A 25 -1.57 -0.37 11.54
C HIS A 25 -0.30 -1.25 11.61
N THR A 26 -0.39 -2.48 12.09
CA THR A 26 0.74 -3.43 12.05
C THR A 26 1.20 -3.73 10.63
N ARG A 27 0.28 -3.79 9.66
CA ARG A 27 0.57 -4.15 8.26
C ARG A 27 0.88 -2.95 7.36
N TYR A 28 0.34 -1.78 7.66
CA TYR A 28 0.33 -0.60 6.78
C TYR A 28 0.65 0.72 7.49
N GLY A 29 1.10 0.70 8.75
CA GLY A 29 1.25 1.89 9.59
C GLY A 29 2.40 2.83 9.22
N THR A 30 3.25 2.45 8.26
CA THR A 30 4.31 3.30 7.71
C THR A 30 4.31 3.23 6.19
N GLU A 31 4.83 4.25 5.52
CA GLU A 31 4.90 4.30 4.06
C GLU A 31 5.67 3.08 3.49
N ARG A 32 6.81 2.72 4.10
CA ARG A 32 7.59 1.53 3.72
C ARG A 32 6.80 0.21 3.86
N GLN A 33 5.97 0.08 4.90
CA GLN A 33 5.12 -1.11 5.08
C GLN A 33 4.04 -1.16 4.00
N CYS A 34 3.41 -0.03 3.72
CA CYS A 34 2.41 0.09 2.65
C CYS A 34 3.02 -0.23 1.28
N GLU A 35 4.16 0.36 0.94
CA GLU A 35 4.90 0.10 -0.31
C GLU A 35 5.25 -1.39 -0.48
N SER A 36 5.76 -2.02 0.58
CA SER A 36 6.11 -3.44 0.56
C SER A 36 4.88 -4.33 0.34
N ALA A 37 3.77 -4.01 1.01
CA ALA A 37 2.52 -4.75 0.87
C ALA A 37 1.90 -4.55 -0.53
N LEU A 38 1.94 -3.32 -1.07
CA LEU A 38 1.49 -3.02 -2.42
C LEU A 38 2.32 -3.75 -3.47
N PHE A 39 3.65 -3.77 -3.30
CA PHE A 39 4.55 -4.50 -4.18
C PHE A 39 4.22 -6.00 -4.20
N ALA A 40 4.07 -6.62 -3.04
CA ALA A 40 3.71 -8.04 -2.93
C ALA A 40 2.32 -8.35 -3.51
N ALA A 41 1.36 -7.45 -3.32
CA ALA A 41 0.01 -7.60 -3.88
C ALA A 41 0.01 -7.49 -5.41
N ARG A 42 0.77 -6.54 -5.97
CA ARG A 42 0.86 -6.33 -7.42
C ARG A 42 1.67 -7.42 -8.12
N TRP A 43 2.74 -7.89 -7.49
CA TRP A 43 3.69 -8.83 -8.06
C TRP A 43 3.97 -9.99 -7.09
N HIS A 44 2.99 -10.87 -6.94
CA HIS A 44 3.05 -12.02 -6.03
C HIS A 44 4.23 -12.97 -6.29
N HIS A 45 4.76 -13.01 -7.51
CA HIS A 45 5.94 -13.80 -7.90
C HIS A 45 7.20 -12.96 -8.14
N GLY A 46 7.21 -11.71 -7.66
CA GLY A 46 8.27 -10.75 -7.93
C GLY A 46 8.01 -9.94 -9.19
N TRP A 47 8.72 -8.82 -9.30
CA TRP A 47 8.50 -7.85 -10.35
C TRP A 47 8.77 -8.45 -11.74
N GLN A 48 7.85 -8.20 -12.66
CA GLN A 48 8.01 -8.46 -14.07
C GLN A 48 7.39 -7.31 -14.85
N CYS A 49 8.14 -6.74 -15.81
CA CYS A 49 7.63 -5.70 -16.69
C CYS A 49 6.46 -6.24 -17.51
N ALA A 50 5.33 -5.54 -17.46
CA ALA A 50 4.14 -5.91 -18.23
C ALA A 50 4.35 -5.76 -19.75
N HIS A 51 5.32 -4.96 -20.19
CA HIS A 51 5.56 -4.67 -21.60
C HIS A 51 6.60 -5.61 -22.24
N CYS A 52 7.77 -5.78 -21.60
CA CYS A 52 8.86 -6.57 -22.18
C CYS A 52 9.22 -7.85 -21.40
N GLY A 53 8.58 -8.11 -20.26
CA GLY A 53 8.84 -9.30 -19.44
C GLY A 53 10.18 -9.30 -18.68
N CYS A 54 10.96 -8.21 -18.74
CA CYS A 54 12.18 -8.04 -17.95
C CYS A 54 11.88 -8.25 -16.45
N LYS A 55 12.87 -8.72 -15.69
CA LYS A 55 12.79 -8.92 -14.22
C LYS A 55 13.66 -7.94 -13.42
N ARG A 56 14.29 -6.98 -14.08
CA ARG A 56 15.06 -5.90 -13.47
C ARG A 56 14.35 -4.55 -13.61
N PHE A 57 14.33 -3.80 -12.52
CA PHE A 57 13.76 -2.47 -12.44
C PHE A 57 14.72 -1.48 -11.78
N PHE A 58 14.46 -0.19 -11.99
CA PHE A 58 14.96 0.90 -11.18
C PHE A 58 13.85 1.45 -10.30
N LEU A 59 14.25 2.05 -9.18
CA LEU A 59 13.35 2.84 -8.35
C LEU A 59 13.56 4.30 -8.68
N THR A 60 12.51 4.97 -9.16
CA THR A 60 12.53 6.39 -9.51
C THR A 60 11.44 7.12 -8.71
N PRO A 61 11.74 8.26 -8.08
CA PRO A 61 10.70 9.04 -7.43
C PRO A 61 9.84 9.73 -8.50
N ASN A 62 8.52 9.68 -8.34
CA ASN A 62 7.63 10.56 -9.09
C ASN A 62 7.65 11.98 -8.51
N GLY A 63 6.98 12.92 -9.19
CA GLY A 63 6.89 14.32 -8.76
C GLY A 63 6.21 14.55 -7.40
N HIS A 64 5.66 13.50 -6.78
CA HIS A 64 5.06 13.52 -5.45
C HIS A 64 5.89 12.75 -4.40
N GLY A 65 7.11 12.32 -4.75
CA GLY A 65 8.02 11.62 -3.82
C GLY A 65 7.75 10.12 -3.64
N ARG A 66 6.78 9.53 -4.36
CA ARG A 66 6.51 8.08 -4.30
C ARG A 66 7.42 7.35 -5.29
N GLN A 67 7.89 6.16 -4.91
CA GLN A 67 8.74 5.35 -5.77
C GLN A 67 7.92 4.68 -6.90
N LEU A 68 8.47 4.69 -8.11
CA LEU A 68 8.02 3.97 -9.28
C LEU A 68 8.99 2.84 -9.59
N TRP A 69 8.47 1.70 -10.04
CA TRP A 69 9.25 0.54 -10.45
C TRP A 69 9.37 0.51 -11.97
N GLU A 70 10.33 1.29 -12.50
CA GLU A 70 10.53 1.43 -13.94
C GLU A 70 11.39 0.30 -14.50
N CYS A 71 10.99 -0.25 -15.65
CA CYS A 71 11.70 -1.32 -16.30
C CYS A 71 13.09 -0.87 -16.77
N PHE A 72 14.09 -1.70 -16.45
CA PHE A 72 15.47 -1.47 -16.87
C PHE A 72 15.65 -1.41 -18.40
N ILE A 73 14.81 -2.11 -19.17
CA ILE A 73 14.95 -2.24 -20.63
C ILE A 73 14.12 -1.20 -21.38
N CYS A 74 12.84 -1.03 -21.03
CA CYS A 74 11.92 -0.21 -21.81
C CYS A 74 11.41 1.05 -21.07
N GLY A 75 11.80 1.27 -19.82
CA GLY A 75 11.37 2.44 -19.03
C GLY A 75 9.87 2.47 -18.69
N TYR A 76 9.17 1.34 -18.86
CA TYR A 76 7.78 1.16 -18.40
C TYR A 76 7.75 0.84 -16.91
#